data_AF-A0A9X9AA34-F1
#
_entry.id   AF-A0A9X9AA34-F1
#
_cell.length_a   1.000
_cell.length_b   1.000
_cell.length_c   1.000
_cell.angle_alpha   90.00
_cell.angle_beta   90.00
_cell.angle_gamma   90.00
#
_symmetry.space_group_name_H-M   'P 1'
#
loop_
_entity.id
_entity.type
_entity.pdbx_description
1 polymer ?
#
loop_
_entity_poly.entity_id
_entity_poly.type
_entity_poly.pdbx_seq_one_letter_code
_entity_poly.pdbx_strand_id
1 'polypeptide(L)'
;MRLEYRLNDETKGYPALWNYANISNSEIIARMTCEYFIKEKNTYVVTATSVDPDGTAVIYIQKEVFTNDPSDPTYSYIGFEIRELSETSSNIVDSQDVWNYEEILPSLHSDIIYIQRD
;
A
#
# COMPACT_ATOMS: atom_id res chain seq x y z
N MET A 1 20.72 2.32 10.25
CA MET A 1 19.83 1.95 11.38
C MET A 1 19.16 0.62 11.07
N ARG A 2 18.55 -0.04 12.05
CA ARG A 2 17.73 -1.25 11.86
C ARG A 2 16.25 -0.85 11.72
N LEU A 3 15.52 -1.56 10.88
CA LEU A 3 14.06 -1.45 10.74
C LEU A 3 13.42 -2.83 10.87
N GLU A 4 12.29 -2.90 11.57
CA GLU A 4 11.44 -4.08 11.63
C GLU A 4 10.00 -3.77 11.26
N TYR A 5 9.39 -4.72 10.55
CA TYR A 5 7.94 -4.79 10.41
C TYR A 5 7.43 -5.89 11.35
N ARG A 6 6.61 -5.51 12.33
CA ARG A 6 6.05 -6.42 13.33
C ARG A 6 4.56 -6.61 13.13
N LEU A 7 4.05 -7.82 13.28
CA LEU A 7 2.61 -8.06 13.26
C LEU A 7 1.96 -7.37 14.46
N ASN A 8 0.85 -6.66 14.24
CA ASN A 8 0.05 -6.07 15.30
C ASN A 8 -0.76 -7.16 16.04
N ASP A 9 -0.05 -8.01 16.79
CA ASP A 9 -0.62 -9.09 17.59
C ASP A 9 0.00 -9.04 18.99
N GLU A 10 -0.66 -8.28 19.88
CA GLU A 10 -0.25 -8.10 21.27
C GLU A 10 -0.19 -9.45 22.02
N THR A 11 -1.10 -10.37 21.71
CA THR A 11 -1.17 -11.69 22.37
C THR A 11 0.05 -12.56 22.09
N LYS A 12 0.75 -12.30 20.99
CA LYS A 12 2.00 -12.97 20.60
C LYS A 12 3.24 -12.09 20.77
N GLY A 13 3.12 -10.94 21.43
CA GLY A 13 4.22 -10.03 21.69
C GLY A 13 4.78 -9.35 20.44
N TYR A 14 3.93 -9.05 19.45
CA TYR A 14 4.28 -8.33 18.22
C TYR A 14 5.42 -8.99 17.42
N PRO A 15 5.24 -10.21 16.90
CA PRO A 15 6.32 -10.94 16.24
C PRO A 15 6.86 -10.18 15.01
N ALA A 16 8.19 -10.10 14.89
CA ALA A 16 8.85 -9.52 13.73
C ALA A 16 8.66 -10.43 12.50
N LEU A 17 8.09 -9.87 11.43
CA LEU A 17 7.87 -10.56 10.16
C LEU A 17 9.02 -10.32 9.20
N TRP A 18 9.52 -9.07 9.16
CA TRP A 18 10.64 -8.69 8.30
C TRP A 18 11.59 -7.78 9.04
N ASN A 19 12.89 -7.93 8.73
CA ASN A 19 13.95 -7.07 9.26
C ASN A 19 14.81 -6.52 8.13
N TYR A 20 15.33 -5.31 8.36
CA TYR A 20 16.36 -4.69 7.54
C TYR A 20 17.50 -4.30 8.47
N ALA A 21 18.60 -5.05 8.41
CA ALA A 21 19.73 -4.87 9.32
C ALA A 21 20.48 -3.55 9.11
N ASN A 22 20.50 -3.05 7.87
CA ASN A 22 21.13 -1.78 7.52
C ASN A 22 20.30 -1.02 6.49
N ILE A 23 19.63 0.03 6.94
CA ILE A 23 18.80 0.91 6.12
C ILE A 23 19.07 2.38 6.53
N SER A 24 18.95 3.30 5.56
CA SER A 24 19.18 4.72 5.79
C SER A 24 18.06 5.35 6.62
N ASN A 25 18.38 6.42 7.36
CA ASN A 25 17.37 7.11 8.17
C ASN A 25 16.27 7.73 7.30
N SER A 26 16.63 8.31 6.15
CA SER A 26 15.66 8.87 5.20
C SER A 26 14.68 7.83 4.70
N GLU A 27 15.14 6.62 4.41
CA GLU A 27 14.27 5.54 3.97
C GLU A 27 13.37 5.00 5.10
N ILE A 28 13.88 4.91 6.33
CA ILE A 28 13.06 4.57 7.50
C ILE A 28 11.92 5.58 7.65
N ILE A 29 12.22 6.88 7.64
CA ILE A 29 11.22 7.93 7.84
C ILE A 29 10.17 7.89 6.72
N ALA A 30 10.59 7.74 5.46
CA ALA A 30 9.66 7.60 4.34
C ALA A 30 8.71 6.39 4.53
N ARG A 31 9.22 5.25 5.00
CA ARG A 31 8.39 4.06 5.27
C ARG A 31 7.47 4.24 6.47
N MET A 32 7.91 4.93 7.53
CA MET A 32 7.08 5.23 8.71
C MET A 32 5.92 6.19 8.38
N THR A 33 6.03 6.98 7.31
CA THR A 33 4.95 7.86 6.84
C THR A 33 3.96 7.16 5.91
N CYS A 34 4.23 5.92 5.46
CA CYS A 34 3.29 5.17 4.64
C CYS A 34 2.17 4.57 5.50
N GLU A 35 0.94 4.64 5.00
CA GLU A 35 -0.22 4.00 5.65
C GLU A 35 -0.31 2.51 5.33
N TYR A 36 0.32 2.06 4.24
CA TYR A 36 0.29 0.68 3.78
C TYR A 36 1.68 0.14 3.50
N PHE A 37 1.85 -1.15 3.76
CA PHE A 37 3.02 -1.93 3.42
C PHE A 37 2.61 -3.10 2.52
N ILE A 38 3.21 -3.19 1.34
CA ILE A 38 2.93 -4.25 0.37
C ILE A 38 4.13 -5.19 0.31
N LYS A 39 3.89 -6.47 0.60
CA LYS A 39 4.94 -7.50 0.56
C LYS A 39 4.35 -8.85 0.16
N GLU A 40 5.01 -9.52 -0.78
CA GLU A 40 4.63 -10.88 -1.22
C GLU A 40 3.15 -11.00 -1.62
N LYS A 41 2.64 -10.01 -2.38
CA LYS A 41 1.24 -9.92 -2.83
C LYS A 41 0.21 -9.76 -1.70
N ASN A 42 0.65 -9.41 -0.49
CA ASN A 42 -0.23 -9.07 0.61
C ASN A 42 -0.13 -7.57 0.90
N THR A 43 -1.28 -6.97 1.20
CA THR A 43 -1.37 -5.60 1.71
C THR A 43 -1.50 -5.65 3.22
N TYR A 44 -0.77 -4.78 3.90
CA TYR A 44 -0.88 -4.57 5.33
C TYR A 44 -1.11 -3.10 5.61
N VAL A 45 -2.03 -2.80 6.52
CA VAL A 45 -2.21 -1.45 7.06
C VAL A 45 -1.21 -1.23 8.19
N VAL A 46 -0.59 -0.05 8.23
CA VAL A 46 0.27 0.38 9.32
C VAL A 46 -0.61 0.83 10.47
N THR A 47 -0.48 0.18 11.62
CA THR A 47 -1.31 0.46 12.80
C THR A 47 -0.60 1.38 13.79
N ALA A 48 0.73 1.32 13.84
CA ALA A 48 1.56 2.17 14.68
C ALA A 48 3.01 2.16 14.19
N THR A 49 3.79 3.13 14.66
CA THR A 49 5.25 3.15 14.50
C THR A 49 5.91 3.48 15.84
N SER A 50 7.13 2.98 16.04
CA SER A 50 7.93 3.29 17.23
C SER A 50 9.43 3.25 16.94
N VAL A 51 10.23 3.68 17.91
CA VAL A 51 11.67 3.46 17.96
C VAL A 51 11.98 2.79 19.29
N ASP A 52 12.50 1.57 19.24
CA ASP A 52 12.90 0.81 20.43
C ASP A 52 14.11 1.46 21.13
N PRO A 53 14.37 1.14 22.42
CA PRO A 53 15.50 1.73 23.16
C PRO A 53 16.89 1.52 22.55
N ASP A 54 17.05 0.48 21.73
CA ASP A 54 18.29 0.19 21.00
C ASP A 54 18.43 0.98 19.68
N GLY A 55 17.46 1.83 19.37
CA GLY A 55 17.40 2.64 18.15
C GLY A 55 16.80 1.90 16.95
N THR A 56 16.23 0.70 17.13
CA THR A 56 15.51 0.00 16.06
C THR A 56 14.20 0.71 15.76
N ALA A 57 13.99 1.13 14.51
CA ALA A 57 12.68 1.60 14.07
C ALA A 57 11.74 0.41 13.87
N VAL A 58 10.49 0.55 14.28
CA VAL A 58 9.48 -0.52 14.19
C VAL A 58 8.22 0.02 13.55
N ILE A 59 7.71 -0.70 12.56
CA ILE A 59 6.43 -0.44 11.91
C ILE A 59 5.50 -1.61 12.23
N TYR A 60 4.45 -1.35 12.99
CA TYR A 60 3.45 -2.36 13.34
C TYR A 60 2.41 -2.43 12.23
N ILE A 61 2.10 -3.64 11.80
CA ILE A 61 1.29 -3.88 10.62
C ILE A 61 0.22 -4.94 10.87
N GLN A 62 -0.95 -4.74 10.27
CA GLN A 62 -2.05 -5.70 10.28
C GLN A 62 -2.40 -6.08 8.85
N LYS A 63 -2.61 -7.37 8.58
CA LYS A 63 -2.95 -7.84 7.24
C LYS A 63 -4.35 -7.34 6.87
N GLU A 64 -4.45 -6.69 5.72
CA GLU A 64 -5.73 -6.32 5.13
C GLU A 64 -6.40 -7.53 4.50
N VAL A 65 -7.73 -7.60 4.63
CA VAL A 65 -8.56 -8.65 4.04
C VAL A 65 -9.60 -7.98 3.17
N PHE A 66 -9.39 -8.05 1.87
CA PHE A 66 -10.35 -7.55 0.88
C PHE A 66 -11.38 -8.63 0.59
N THR A 67 -12.64 -8.24 0.52
CA THR A 67 -13.69 -9.07 -0.07
C THR A 67 -13.51 -9.09 -1.57
N ASN A 68 -13.30 -10.26 -2.16
CA ASN A 68 -13.33 -10.38 -3.62
C ASN A 68 -14.80 -10.23 -4.08
N ASP A 69 -15.09 -9.19 -4.86
CA ASP A 69 -16.35 -9.13 -5.59
C ASP A 69 -16.21 -10.02 -6.85
N PRO A 70 -17.05 -11.05 -7.04
CA PRO A 70 -16.99 -11.89 -8.23
C PRO A 70 -17.28 -11.13 -9.54
N SER A 71 -17.88 -9.94 -9.45
CA SER A 71 -18.10 -9.06 -10.59
C SER A 71 -16.88 -8.24 -10.96
N ASP A 72 -15.85 -8.20 -10.10
CA ASP A 72 -14.61 -7.49 -10.43
C ASP A 72 -13.91 -8.17 -11.62
N PRO A 73 -13.55 -7.39 -12.65
CA PRO A 73 -12.83 -7.91 -13.80
C PRO A 73 -11.49 -8.50 -13.37
N THR A 74 -11.19 -9.71 -13.85
CA THR A 74 -9.87 -10.33 -13.67
C THR A 74 -8.96 -9.90 -14.81
N TYR A 75 -7.93 -9.12 -14.50
CA TYR A 75 -6.96 -8.66 -15.48
C TYR A 75 -5.80 -9.66 -15.64
N SER A 76 -5.37 -9.87 -16.89
CA SER A 76 -4.15 -10.65 -17.18
C SER A 76 -2.86 -9.79 -17.04
N TYR A 77 -3.04 -8.47 -16.90
CA TYR A 77 -2.03 -7.41 -16.79
C TYR A 77 -2.50 -6.37 -15.74
N ILE A 78 -1.93 -5.16 -15.71
CA ILE A 78 -2.36 -4.11 -14.78
C ILE A 78 -3.59 -3.40 -15.37
N GLY A 79 -4.75 -3.53 -14.74
CA GLY A 79 -5.92 -2.70 -15.05
C GLY A 79 -5.81 -1.36 -14.31
N PHE A 80 -5.89 -0.24 -15.03
CA PHE A 80 -5.98 1.09 -14.44
C PHE A 80 -7.34 1.71 -14.74
N GLU A 81 -8.09 1.97 -13.68
CA GLU A 81 -9.45 2.51 -13.77
C GLU A 81 -9.53 3.84 -13.04
N ILE A 82 -10.19 4.81 -13.67
CA ILE A 82 -10.59 6.05 -13.02
C ILE A 82 -12.07 5.91 -12.69
N ARG A 83 -12.41 5.94 -11.40
CA ARG A 83 -13.77 5.80 -10.92
C ARG A 83 -14.28 7.09 -10.29
N GLU A 84 -15.53 7.43 -10.60
CA GLU A 84 -16.28 8.43 -9.85
C GLU A 84 -16.91 7.75 -8.62
N LEU A 85 -16.51 8.22 -7.44
CA LEU A 85 -17.02 7.72 -6.17
C LEU A 85 -18.31 8.48 -5.80
N SER A 86 -19.38 7.75 -5.55
CA SER A 86 -20.60 8.25 -4.92
C SER A 86 -20.71 7.72 -3.48
N GLU A 87 -21.73 8.12 -2.72
CA GLU A 87 -21.90 7.70 -1.32
C GLU A 87 -21.91 6.18 -1.13
N THR A 88 -22.42 5.42 -2.10
CA THR A 88 -22.62 3.97 -1.98
C THR A 88 -22.14 3.18 -3.19
N SER A 89 -21.59 3.84 -4.21
CA SER A 89 -21.11 3.17 -5.42
C SER A 89 -19.86 3.81 -5.97
N SER A 90 -19.16 3.07 -6.83
CA SER A 90 -18.08 3.60 -7.66
C SER A 90 -18.37 3.23 -9.10
N ASN A 91 -18.45 4.21 -9.99
CA ASN A 91 -18.68 3.97 -11.42
C ASN A 91 -17.39 4.22 -12.20
N ILE A 92 -17.03 3.31 -13.11
CA ILE A 92 -15.87 3.50 -14.00
C ILE A 92 -16.19 4.64 -14.97
N VAL A 93 -15.34 5.67 -14.98
CA VAL A 93 -15.39 6.81 -15.89
C VAL A 93 -14.49 6.58 -17.10
N ASP A 94 -13.33 5.98 -16.88
CA ASP A 94 -12.36 5.61 -17.89
C ASP A 94 -11.52 4.42 -17.41
N SER A 95 -10.96 3.66 -18.34
CA SER A 95 -10.16 2.48 -18.05
C SER A 95 -9.15 2.22 -19.16
N GLN A 96 -7.95 1.78 -18.78
CA GLN A 96 -6.91 1.36 -19.71
C GLN A 96 -6.17 0.12 -19.23
N ASP A 97 -5.73 -0.66 -20.20
CA ASP A 97 -4.87 -1.83 -20.00
C ASP A 97 -3.41 -1.40 -20.02
N VAL A 98 -2.68 -1.71 -18.95
CA VAL A 98 -1.31 -1.24 -18.74
C VAL A 98 -0.35 -2.42 -18.55
N TRP A 99 0.79 -2.35 -19.24
CA TRP A 99 1.79 -3.41 -19.23
C TRP A 99 2.95 -3.11 -18.27
N ASN A 100 3.25 -1.84 -18.01
CA ASN A 100 4.25 -1.39 -17.04
C ASN A 100 3.65 -0.38 -16.05
N TYR A 101 3.85 -0.60 -14.75
CA TYR A 101 3.35 0.30 -13.71
C TYR A 101 3.89 1.73 -13.84
N GLU A 102 5.07 1.92 -14.44
CA GLU A 102 5.65 3.25 -14.63
C GLU A 102 4.79 4.15 -15.52
N GLU A 103 3.99 3.57 -16.42
CA GLU A 103 3.09 4.30 -17.33
C GLU A 103 1.96 5.03 -16.58
N ILE A 104 1.55 4.52 -15.41
CA ILE A 104 0.46 5.12 -14.61
C ILE A 104 0.94 6.00 -13.46
N LEU A 105 2.24 5.95 -13.11
CA LEU A 105 2.77 6.75 -12.01
C LEU A 105 2.50 8.26 -12.18
N PRO A 106 2.65 8.88 -13.37
CA PRO A 106 2.32 10.29 -13.56
C PRO A 106 0.85 10.58 -13.20
N SER A 107 -0.07 9.72 -13.60
CA SER A 107 -1.50 9.85 -13.30
C SER A 107 -1.76 9.70 -11.79
N LEU A 108 -1.14 8.73 -11.14
CA LEU A 108 -1.28 8.49 -9.69
C LEU A 108 -0.69 9.63 -8.83
N HIS A 109 0.31 10.34 -9.34
CA HIS A 109 0.95 11.47 -8.68
C HIS A 109 0.41 12.84 -9.12
N SER A 110 -0.64 12.87 -9.94
CA SER A 110 -1.28 14.11 -10.37
C SER A 110 -2.41 14.49 -9.42
N ASP A 111 -2.42 15.73 -8.95
CA ASP A 111 -3.54 16.28 -8.16
C ASP A 111 -4.81 16.46 -9.00
N ILE A 112 -4.66 16.56 -10.33
CA ILE A 112 -5.75 16.78 -11.28
C ILE A 112 -5.52 15.87 -12.49
N ILE A 113 -6.54 15.08 -12.85
CA ILE A 113 -6.55 14.21 -14.03
C ILE A 113 -7.56 14.76 -15.04
N TYR A 114 -7.16 14.88 -16.31
CA TYR A 114 -8.04 15.30 -17.40
C TYR A 114 -8.51 14.07 -18.16
N ILE A 115 -9.83 13.91 -18.30
CA ILE A 115 -10.43 12.80 -19.03
C ILE A 115 -11.11 13.38 -20.26
N GLN A 116 -10.70 12.95 -21.45
CA GLN A 116 -11.34 13.34 -22.69
C GLN A 116 -12.62 12.52 -22.87
N ARG A 117 -13.75 13.20 -23.08
CA ARG A 117 -15.03 12.58 -23.41
C ARG A 117 -15.41 12.97 -24.83
N ASP A 118 -15.87 11.99 -25.61
CA ASP A 118 -16.48 12.21 -26.93
C ASP A 118 -17.88 12.86 -26.81
#